data_AF-A0AAV2HVT9-F1
#
_entry.id   AF-A0AAV2HVT9-F1
#
_cell.length_a   1.000
_cell.length_b   1.000
_cell.length_c   1.000
_cell.angle_alpha   90.00
_cell.angle_beta   90.00
_cell.angle_gamma   90.00
#
_symmetry.space_group_name_H-M   'P 1'
#
loop_
_entity.id
_entity.type
_entity.pdbx_description
1 polymer ?
#
loop_
_entity_poly.entity_id
_entity_poly.type
_entity_poly.pdbx_seq_one_letter_code
_entity_poly.pdbx_strand_id
1 'polypeptide(L)'
;MGVIEILEVKKREDYKKSYEQCEDYKKSYEQCEKNHHDKFYNFEDISKLPLPSEPYQGMLRIQLLHMALLTAHIKVDGEKLRFGSGMVQRVRLARGSRCPMEKCRKEGKCHQWAIVTVSTVNHVVGTHEEAANTSVKLFYNKDSQKVRKKRRKIKTLKGCKVIHTDKDIGDFDWCAFDSVTHDITLARKLRGYIETLENLQKRVYDQIKDKRKEGRAMVVIVSHPHGGPKKVSVGRTVGDRETMKEVRDSQVWCRYRYDAVTCGASSGGPIFIAGQPVCGFGYWFGHPHNHAGTDGDNYSSVGVDHTL
;
A
#
# COMPACT_ATOMS: atom_id res chain seq x y z
N MET A 1 26.66 26.65 15.59
CA MET A 1 25.77 26.59 14.41
C MET A 1 26.60 26.19 13.19
N GLY A 2 26.83 24.89 12.95
CA GLY A 2 27.69 24.50 11.81
C GLY A 2 28.07 23.03 11.66
N VAL A 3 27.22 22.08 12.05
CA VAL A 3 27.46 20.63 11.82
C VAL A 3 26.21 19.90 11.31
N ILE A 4 25.06 20.57 11.21
CA ILE A 4 23.80 19.94 10.79
C ILE A 4 23.62 19.95 9.25
N GLU A 5 24.25 20.87 8.51
CA GLU A 5 24.07 20.99 7.04
C GLU A 5 24.80 19.92 6.21
N ILE A 6 25.85 19.27 6.71
CA ILE A 6 26.67 18.35 5.89
C ILE A 6 26.07 16.93 5.81
N LEU A 7 25.19 16.55 6.74
CA LEU A 7 24.51 15.24 6.72
C LEU A 7 23.26 15.22 5.84
N GLU A 8 22.64 16.36 5.56
CA GLU A 8 21.47 16.46 4.67
C GLU A 8 21.85 16.47 3.19
N VAL A 9 22.97 17.10 2.83
CA VAL A 9 23.43 17.17 1.43
C VAL A 9 23.89 15.80 0.89
N LYS A 10 24.56 14.97 1.71
CA LYS A 10 24.97 13.62 1.29
C LYS A 10 23.79 12.68 1.04
N LYS A 11 22.70 12.79 1.81
CA LYS A 11 21.46 12.03 1.55
C LYS A 11 20.84 12.43 0.21
N ARG A 12 20.96 13.70 -0.20
CA ARG A 12 20.41 14.26 -1.44
C ARG A 12 21.14 13.75 -2.71
N GLU A 13 22.45 13.55 -2.64
CA GLU A 13 23.25 13.07 -3.78
C GLU A 13 23.15 11.55 -4.01
N ASP A 14 23.13 10.76 -2.95
CA ASP A 14 22.86 9.32 -3.03
C ASP A 14 21.41 9.06 -3.50
N TYR A 15 20.51 9.99 -3.19
CA TYR A 15 19.12 9.99 -3.62
C TYR A 15 18.94 10.33 -5.11
N LYS A 16 19.78 11.12 -5.77
CA LYS A 16 19.65 11.32 -7.23
C LYS A 16 20.24 10.16 -8.03
N LYS A 17 21.42 9.66 -7.62
CA LYS A 17 22.21 8.65 -8.37
C LYS A 17 21.61 7.24 -8.43
N SER A 18 20.57 6.90 -7.66
CA SER A 18 19.90 5.60 -7.77
C SER A 18 18.58 5.61 -8.54
N TYR A 19 18.14 6.76 -9.07
CA TYR A 19 16.80 6.95 -9.63
C TYR A 19 16.77 7.43 -11.09
N GLU A 20 17.90 7.90 -11.63
CA GLU A 20 18.01 8.47 -12.98
C GLU A 20 17.83 7.47 -14.16
N GLN A 21 17.43 6.22 -13.91
CA GLN A 21 17.47 5.13 -14.90
C GLN A 21 16.10 4.59 -15.35
N CYS A 22 14.98 5.14 -14.86
CA CYS A 22 13.64 4.90 -15.39
C CYS A 22 13.08 6.22 -15.92
N GLU A 23 13.05 6.40 -17.24
CA GLU A 23 12.66 7.67 -17.89
C GLU A 23 11.24 8.11 -17.49
N ASP A 24 10.29 7.18 -17.44
CA ASP A 24 8.90 7.44 -17.03
C ASP A 24 8.81 7.92 -15.57
N TYR A 25 9.57 7.30 -14.67
CA TYR A 25 9.64 7.70 -13.26
C TYR A 25 10.26 9.09 -13.12
N LYS A 26 11.40 9.32 -13.77
CA LYS A 26 12.16 10.58 -13.66
C LYS A 26 11.30 11.75 -14.14
N LYS A 27 10.63 11.59 -15.29
CA LYS A 27 9.71 12.59 -15.82
C LYS A 27 8.55 12.86 -14.85
N SER A 28 7.90 11.81 -14.33
CA SER A 28 6.79 11.98 -13.38
C SER A 28 7.24 12.61 -12.05
N TYR A 29 8.44 12.28 -11.60
CA TYR A 29 9.04 12.83 -10.38
C TYR A 29 9.41 14.32 -10.54
N GLU A 30 10.05 14.69 -11.65
CA GLU A 30 10.46 16.07 -11.94
C GLU A 30 9.26 17.00 -12.18
N GLN A 31 8.14 16.44 -12.64
CA GLN A 31 6.87 17.14 -12.84
C GLN A 31 6.00 17.20 -11.59
N CYS A 32 6.41 16.62 -10.47
CA CYS A 32 5.64 16.63 -9.24
C CYS A 32 5.70 18.01 -8.57
N GLU A 33 4.54 18.60 -8.32
CA GLU A 33 4.44 19.93 -7.69
C GLU A 33 4.90 19.92 -6.22
N LYS A 34 4.67 18.80 -5.51
CA LYS A 34 5.13 18.60 -4.12
C LYS A 34 6.61 18.19 -4.11
N ASN A 35 7.50 19.17 -4.18
CA ASN A 35 8.96 18.98 -4.06
C ASN A 35 9.42 18.63 -2.61
N HIS A 36 8.78 17.63 -2.00
CA HIS A 36 9.03 17.15 -0.63
C HIS A 36 9.43 15.68 -0.62
N HIS A 37 9.88 15.17 -1.76
CA HIS A 37 10.26 13.78 -1.94
C HIS A 37 11.48 13.33 -1.13
N ASP A 38 12.24 14.28 -0.60
CA ASP A 38 13.34 14.13 0.35
C ASP A 38 12.87 13.72 1.75
N LYS A 39 11.61 14.02 2.10
CA LYS A 39 10.99 13.66 3.38
C LYS A 39 10.52 12.21 3.46
N PHE A 40 10.56 11.46 2.36
CA PHE A 40 10.25 10.03 2.37
C PHE A 40 11.42 9.23 2.93
N TYR A 41 11.10 8.23 3.74
CA TYR A 41 12.04 7.20 4.18
C TYR A 41 12.11 6.10 3.12
N ASN A 42 13.32 5.57 2.92
CA ASN A 42 13.48 4.33 2.16
C ASN A 42 12.96 3.15 2.97
N PHE A 43 12.47 2.11 2.28
CA PHE A 43 12.06 0.87 2.93
C PHE A 43 13.17 0.26 3.82
N GLU A 44 14.43 0.36 3.41
CA GLU A 44 15.57 -0.15 4.19
C GLU A 44 15.76 0.57 5.53
N ASP A 45 15.25 1.80 5.65
CA ASP A 45 15.35 2.62 6.84
C ASP A 45 14.08 2.53 7.71
N ILE A 46 13.20 1.56 7.47
CA ILE A 46 11.96 1.38 8.25
C ILE A 46 12.24 1.16 9.76
N SER A 47 13.39 0.58 10.10
CA SER A 47 13.85 0.41 11.48
C SER A 47 14.32 1.72 12.14
N LYS A 48 14.49 2.79 11.36
CA LYS A 48 14.92 4.12 11.81
C LYS A 48 13.79 5.14 11.81
N LEU A 49 12.55 4.73 11.48
CA LEU A 49 11.41 5.64 11.52
C LEU A 49 11.29 6.28 12.90
N PRO A 50 10.91 7.57 12.95
CA PRO A 50 10.69 8.32 14.20
C PRO A 50 9.37 7.88 14.85
N LEU A 51 9.35 6.67 15.39
CA LEU A 51 8.20 6.11 16.09
C LEU A 51 8.22 6.55 17.57
N PRO A 52 7.06 6.79 18.20
CA PRO A 52 6.96 7.09 19.62
C PRO A 52 7.78 6.11 20.48
N SER A 53 8.46 6.64 21.50
CA SER A 53 9.19 5.86 22.49
C SER A 53 8.22 5.20 23.45
N GLU A 54 7.74 4.02 23.06
CA GLU A 54 6.65 3.32 23.72
C GLU A 54 6.98 1.83 23.84
N PRO A 55 6.42 1.10 24.83
CA PRO A 55 6.73 -0.31 25.04
C PRO A 55 6.38 -1.20 23.83
N TYR A 56 5.52 -0.72 22.93
CA TYR A 56 5.08 -1.42 21.72
C TYR A 56 5.92 -1.11 20.47
N GLN A 57 6.93 -0.23 20.56
CA GLN A 57 7.70 0.24 19.41
C GLN A 57 8.32 -0.93 18.60
N GLY A 58 8.80 -1.97 19.28
CA GLY A 58 9.36 -3.17 18.64
C GLY A 58 8.32 -3.91 17.79
N MET A 59 7.13 -4.16 18.34
CA MET A 59 6.05 -4.82 17.60
C MET A 59 5.54 -3.96 16.45
N LEU A 60 5.40 -2.65 16.67
CA LEU A 60 5.00 -1.70 15.63
C LEU A 60 5.98 -1.71 14.45
N ARG A 61 7.30 -1.74 14.71
CA ARG A 61 8.30 -1.84 13.63
C ARG A 61 8.12 -3.10 12.79
N ILE A 62 7.87 -4.24 13.45
CA ILE A 62 7.64 -5.52 12.76
C ILE A 62 6.31 -5.48 11.99
N GLN A 63 5.27 -4.84 12.55
CA GLN A 63 3.99 -4.65 11.88
C GLN A 63 4.16 -3.84 10.60
N LEU A 64 4.81 -2.67 10.68
CA LEU A 64 5.08 -1.81 9.53
C LEU A 64 5.94 -2.52 8.47
N LEU A 65 6.88 -3.36 8.89
CA LEU A 65 7.66 -4.20 7.97
C LEU A 65 6.76 -5.18 7.21
N HIS A 66 5.81 -5.84 7.87
CA HIS A 66 4.88 -6.76 7.21
C HIS A 66 3.89 -6.03 6.29
N MET A 67 3.37 -4.87 6.71
CA MET A 67 2.58 -3.98 5.86
C MET A 67 3.36 -3.61 4.59
N ALA A 68 4.63 -3.25 4.72
CA ALA A 68 5.49 -2.94 3.60
C ALA A 68 5.85 -4.17 2.74
N LEU A 69 5.91 -5.38 3.29
CA LEU A 69 6.09 -6.60 2.51
C LEU A 69 4.86 -6.97 1.67
N LEU A 70 3.67 -6.54 2.12
CA LEU A 70 2.39 -6.72 1.44
C LEU A 70 2.02 -5.53 0.53
N THR A 71 2.76 -4.42 0.63
CA THR A 71 2.60 -3.28 -0.28
C THR A 71 3.17 -3.61 -1.66
N ALA A 72 2.32 -3.50 -2.66
CA ALA A 72 2.61 -3.78 -4.05
C ALA A 72 2.72 -2.49 -4.86
N HIS A 73 3.59 -2.54 -5.87
CA HIS A 73 3.64 -1.56 -6.94
C HIS A 73 2.65 -1.96 -8.03
N ILE A 74 1.79 -1.04 -8.45
CA ILE A 74 0.80 -1.24 -9.51
C ILE A 74 1.23 -0.46 -10.75
N LYS A 75 1.24 -1.13 -11.91
CA LYS A 75 1.37 -0.50 -13.23
C LYS A 75 0.18 -0.90 -14.08
N VAL A 76 -0.56 0.08 -14.59
CA VAL A 76 -1.74 -0.11 -15.44
C VAL A 76 -1.39 0.32 -16.86
N ASP A 77 -1.55 -0.61 -17.81
CA ASP A 77 -1.23 -0.39 -19.22
C ASP A 77 -2.52 -0.09 -20.01
N GLY A 78 -2.92 1.18 -20.05
CA GLY A 78 -4.12 1.64 -20.77
C GLY A 78 -3.78 2.71 -21.81
N GLU A 79 -4.74 3.58 -22.14
CA GLU A 79 -4.51 4.74 -23.03
C GLU A 79 -3.35 5.62 -22.55
N LYS A 80 -3.25 5.78 -21.23
CA LYS A 80 -2.12 6.42 -20.56
C LYS A 80 -1.54 5.47 -19.54
N LEU A 81 -0.21 5.38 -19.54
CA LEU A 81 0.50 4.60 -18.55
C LEU A 81 0.30 5.22 -17.16
N ARG A 82 -0.19 4.41 -16.21
CA ARG A 82 -0.41 4.84 -14.83
C ARG A 82 0.33 3.96 -13.84
N PHE A 83 0.75 4.58 -12.75
CA PHE A 83 1.37 3.93 -11.62
C PHE A 83 0.57 4.20 -10.36
N GLY A 84 0.63 3.27 -9.43
CA GLY A 84 0.07 3.43 -8.11
C GLY A 84 0.60 2.37 -7.17
N SER A 85 -0.02 2.32 -6.01
CA SER A 85 0.29 1.37 -4.95
C SER A 85 -0.94 0.53 -4.63
N GLY A 86 -0.73 -0.59 -3.96
CA GLY A 86 -1.81 -1.38 -3.41
C GLY A 86 -1.33 -2.24 -2.26
N MET A 87 -2.26 -2.85 -1.55
CA MET A 87 -1.96 -3.79 -0.50
C MET A 87 -2.53 -5.16 -0.82
N VAL A 88 -1.69 -6.19 -0.74
CA VAL A 88 -2.12 -7.58 -0.79
C VAL A 88 -2.93 -7.89 0.47
N GLN A 89 -4.24 -8.09 0.31
CA GLN A 89 -5.15 -8.36 1.41
C GLN A 89 -5.42 -9.84 1.61
N ARG A 90 -5.49 -10.61 0.51
CA ARG A 90 -5.95 -12.00 0.57
C ARG A 90 -5.25 -12.85 -0.47
N VAL A 91 -4.99 -14.10 -0.11
CA VAL A 91 -4.47 -15.10 -1.05
C VAL A 91 -5.31 -16.37 -0.99
N ARG A 92 -5.90 -16.77 -2.10
CA ARG A 92 -6.71 -17.98 -2.27
C ARG A 92 -5.99 -18.95 -3.20
N LEU A 93 -5.89 -20.21 -2.83
CA LEU A 93 -5.44 -21.26 -3.74
C LEU A 93 -6.65 -21.76 -4.53
N ALA A 94 -6.48 -21.92 -5.83
CA ALA A 94 -7.49 -22.46 -6.72
C ALA A 94 -6.96 -23.74 -7.38
N ARG A 95 -7.85 -24.73 -7.49
CA ARG A 95 -7.62 -26.00 -8.19
C ARG A 95 -8.93 -26.46 -8.80
N GLY A 96 -8.88 -27.14 -9.94
CA GLY A 96 -10.07 -27.70 -10.60
C GLY A 96 -10.90 -26.70 -11.38
N SER A 97 -10.70 -25.39 -11.20
CA SER A 97 -11.25 -24.33 -12.05
C SER A 97 -10.26 -23.90 -13.13
N ARG A 98 -10.78 -23.33 -14.22
CA ARG A 98 -9.95 -22.77 -15.30
C ARG A 98 -9.13 -21.58 -14.79
N CYS A 99 -7.82 -21.62 -15.02
CA CYS A 99 -6.94 -20.47 -14.76
C CYS A 99 -7.30 -19.31 -15.73
N PRO A 100 -7.41 -18.07 -15.23
CA PRO A 100 -7.79 -16.91 -16.04
C PRO A 100 -6.65 -16.44 -16.95
N MET A 101 -5.43 -16.93 -16.78
CA MET A 101 -4.33 -16.59 -17.67
C MET A 101 -4.51 -17.26 -19.03
N GLU A 102 -4.44 -16.46 -20.09
CA GLU A 102 -4.71 -16.91 -21.46
C GLU A 102 -3.83 -18.09 -21.89
N LYS A 103 -2.55 -18.09 -21.49
CA LYS A 103 -1.60 -19.18 -21.77
C LYS A 103 -2.10 -20.52 -21.22
N CYS A 104 -2.63 -20.52 -20.00
CA CYS A 104 -3.17 -21.72 -19.35
C CYS A 104 -4.45 -22.21 -20.02
N ARG A 105 -5.28 -21.29 -20.53
CA ARG A 105 -6.51 -21.64 -21.25
C ARG A 105 -6.19 -22.41 -22.54
N LYS A 106 -5.14 -22.02 -23.25
CA LYS A 106 -4.71 -22.67 -24.50
C LYS A 106 -4.12 -24.07 -24.27
N GLU A 107 -3.41 -24.27 -23.16
CA GLU A 107 -2.76 -25.55 -22.85
C GLU A 107 -3.71 -26.61 -22.28
N GLY A 108 -4.93 -26.24 -21.85
CA GLY A 108 -5.95 -27.19 -21.39
C GLY A 108 -5.64 -27.93 -20.08
N LYS A 109 -4.51 -27.65 -19.42
CA LYS A 109 -4.09 -28.35 -18.20
C LYS A 109 -4.73 -27.74 -16.95
N CYS A 110 -5.57 -28.51 -16.26
CA CYS A 110 -5.96 -28.21 -14.89
C CYS A 110 -4.74 -28.28 -13.98
N HIS A 111 -4.35 -27.15 -13.39
CA HIS A 111 -3.22 -27.07 -12.46
C HIS A 111 -3.58 -26.15 -11.29
N GLN A 112 -2.74 -26.16 -10.25
CA GLN A 112 -2.91 -25.31 -9.09
C GLN A 112 -2.38 -23.92 -9.36
N TRP A 113 -3.14 -22.90 -8.95
CA TRP A 113 -2.76 -21.50 -9.07
C TRP A 113 -3.26 -20.73 -7.85
N ALA A 114 -2.80 -19.48 -7.69
CA ALA A 114 -3.19 -18.63 -6.60
C ALA A 114 -3.80 -17.32 -7.11
N ILE A 115 -4.88 -16.92 -6.44
CA ILE A 115 -5.52 -15.62 -6.59
C ILE A 115 -5.04 -14.75 -5.43
N VAL A 116 -4.49 -13.58 -5.75
CA VAL A 116 -4.00 -12.57 -4.84
C VAL A 116 -4.88 -11.34 -5.00
N THR A 117 -5.72 -11.07 -3.99
CA THR A 117 -6.58 -9.89 -3.99
C THR A 117 -5.79 -8.68 -3.48
N VAL A 118 -5.77 -7.62 -4.26
CA VAL A 118 -5.05 -6.37 -3.98
C VAL A 118 -6.06 -5.25 -3.82
N SER A 119 -6.01 -4.54 -2.70
CA SER A 119 -6.73 -3.27 -2.53
C SER A 119 -5.89 -2.10 -3.01
N THR A 120 -6.55 -1.11 -3.55
CA THR A 120 -5.98 0.16 -4.02
C THR A 120 -7.09 1.22 -3.97
N VAL A 121 -6.94 2.27 -4.76
CA VAL A 121 -7.97 3.28 -4.99
C VAL A 121 -8.53 3.19 -6.41
N ASN A 122 -9.79 3.57 -6.59
CA ASN A 122 -10.52 3.36 -7.83
C ASN A 122 -9.91 4.13 -9.00
N HIS A 123 -9.38 5.34 -8.78
CA HIS A 123 -8.71 6.09 -9.86
C HIS A 123 -7.38 5.47 -10.33
N VAL A 124 -6.80 4.54 -9.55
CA VAL A 124 -5.63 3.74 -9.98
C VAL A 124 -6.09 2.54 -10.80
N VAL A 125 -6.99 1.71 -10.26
CA VAL A 125 -7.67 0.61 -10.98
C VAL A 125 -9.13 0.64 -10.60
N GLY A 126 -10.03 0.87 -11.56
CA GLY A 126 -11.48 0.98 -11.31
C GLY A 126 -12.35 0.09 -12.19
N THR A 127 -11.81 -0.43 -13.30
CA THR A 127 -12.57 -1.24 -14.27
C THR A 127 -11.94 -2.62 -14.47
N HIS A 128 -12.76 -3.58 -14.93
CA HIS A 128 -12.24 -4.91 -15.27
C HIS A 128 -11.17 -4.87 -16.36
N GLU A 129 -11.28 -3.97 -17.33
CA GLU A 129 -10.29 -3.78 -18.38
C GLU A 129 -8.96 -3.26 -17.81
N GLU A 130 -8.98 -2.22 -16.97
CA GLU A 130 -7.78 -1.73 -16.28
C GLU A 130 -7.15 -2.84 -15.44
N ALA A 131 -7.95 -3.60 -14.69
CA ALA A 131 -7.45 -4.71 -13.90
C ALA A 131 -6.81 -5.80 -14.77
N ALA A 132 -7.40 -6.16 -15.91
CA ALA A 132 -6.81 -7.11 -16.86
C ALA A 132 -5.49 -6.58 -17.44
N ASN A 133 -5.37 -5.27 -17.64
CA ASN A 133 -4.16 -4.61 -18.13
C ASN A 133 -3.16 -4.22 -17.02
N THR A 134 -3.41 -4.62 -15.78
CA THR A 134 -2.55 -4.31 -14.65
C THR A 134 -1.43 -5.34 -14.47
N SER A 135 -0.24 -4.86 -14.09
CA SER A 135 0.84 -5.68 -13.53
C SER A 135 1.13 -5.26 -12.08
N VAL A 136 1.24 -6.25 -11.20
CA VAL A 136 1.47 -6.06 -9.77
C VAL A 136 2.87 -6.56 -9.43
N LYS A 137 3.77 -5.66 -9.02
CA LYS A 137 5.14 -5.99 -8.63
C LYS A 137 5.27 -6.03 -7.11
N LEU A 138 5.67 -7.18 -6.59
CA LEU A 138 5.96 -7.39 -5.18
C LEU A 138 7.46 -7.29 -4.90
N PHE A 139 7.79 -6.87 -3.68
CA PHE A 139 9.17 -6.71 -3.20
C PHE A 139 10.03 -5.71 -4.01
N TYR A 140 9.39 -4.73 -4.67
CA TYR A 140 10.08 -3.66 -5.39
C TYR A 140 10.66 -2.60 -4.43
N ASN A 141 11.67 -2.99 -3.65
CA ASN A 141 12.23 -2.14 -2.60
C ASN A 141 13.36 -1.24 -3.12
N LYS A 142 14.06 -1.68 -4.17
CA LYS A 142 15.17 -0.97 -4.80
C LYS A 142 14.98 -0.99 -6.30
N ASP A 143 15.61 -0.02 -6.97
CA ASP A 143 15.66 -0.07 -8.42
C ASP A 143 16.38 -1.34 -8.89
N SER A 144 15.74 -2.00 -9.85
CA SER A 144 16.03 -3.35 -10.32
C SER A 144 17.41 -3.48 -10.98
N GLN A 145 17.99 -2.39 -11.49
CA GLN A 145 19.24 -2.43 -12.25
C GLN A 145 20.47 -2.75 -11.37
N LYS A 146 20.45 -2.44 -10.07
CA LYS A 146 21.56 -2.76 -9.13
C LYS A 146 21.43 -4.12 -8.43
N VAL A 147 20.36 -4.88 -8.68
CA VAL A 147 20.06 -6.14 -7.96
C VAL A 147 20.64 -7.38 -8.66
N ARG A 148 21.79 -7.24 -9.34
CA ARG A 148 22.46 -8.35 -10.04
C ARG A 148 23.08 -9.42 -9.12
N LYS A 149 23.16 -9.19 -7.80
CA LYS A 149 23.79 -10.13 -6.86
C LYS A 149 22.88 -10.43 -5.65
N LYS A 150 22.28 -11.63 -5.64
CA LYS A 150 21.68 -12.35 -4.48
C LYS A 150 20.47 -11.76 -3.71
N ARG A 151 19.88 -10.61 -4.07
CA ARG A 151 18.70 -10.07 -3.34
C ARG A 151 17.35 -10.56 -3.92
N ARG A 152 16.31 -10.55 -3.07
CA ARG A 152 14.92 -11.01 -3.35
C ARG A 152 14.48 -10.56 -4.76
N LYS A 153 14.28 -11.53 -5.66
CA LYS A 153 13.79 -11.28 -7.03
C LYS A 153 12.42 -10.63 -6.95
N ILE A 154 12.25 -9.49 -7.64
CA ILE A 154 10.94 -8.84 -7.82
C ILE A 154 9.99 -9.89 -8.42
N LYS A 155 8.81 -10.03 -7.81
CA LYS A 155 7.80 -10.98 -8.27
C LYS A 155 6.69 -10.20 -8.94
N THR A 156 6.37 -10.56 -10.18
CA THR A 156 5.30 -9.90 -10.94
C THR A 156 4.09 -10.82 -11.03
N LEU A 157 2.92 -10.28 -10.73
CA LEU A 157 1.62 -10.92 -10.89
C LEU A 157 0.85 -10.18 -12.00
N LYS A 158 -0.05 -10.88 -12.68
CA LYS A 158 -0.93 -10.31 -13.70
C LYS A 158 -2.28 -9.98 -13.06
N GLY A 159 -2.78 -8.77 -13.21
CA GLY A 159 -4.15 -8.44 -12.80
C GLY A 159 -5.16 -9.18 -13.67
N CYS A 160 -6.38 -9.38 -13.17
CA CYS A 160 -7.40 -10.16 -13.85
C CYS A 160 -8.75 -9.45 -13.92
N LYS A 161 -9.32 -9.10 -12.76
CA LYS A 161 -10.63 -8.44 -12.71
C LYS A 161 -10.79 -7.66 -11.43
N VAL A 162 -11.48 -6.53 -11.51
CA VAL A 162 -12.08 -5.88 -10.34
C VAL A 162 -13.03 -6.85 -9.66
N ILE A 163 -13.05 -6.77 -8.34
CA ILE A 163 -13.86 -7.63 -7.47
C ILE A 163 -14.86 -6.80 -6.71
N HIS A 164 -14.45 -5.61 -6.25
CA HIS A 164 -15.32 -4.69 -5.56
C HIS A 164 -14.82 -3.25 -5.72
N THR A 165 -15.76 -2.31 -5.72
CA THR A 165 -15.53 -0.86 -5.73
C THR A 165 -16.62 -0.21 -4.90
N ASP A 166 -16.28 0.86 -4.19
CA ASP A 166 -17.28 1.60 -3.41
C ASP A 166 -18.07 2.62 -4.25
N LYS A 167 -17.78 2.71 -5.56
CA LYS A 167 -18.45 3.61 -6.51
C LYS A 167 -19.96 3.39 -6.65
N ASP A 168 -20.42 2.16 -6.42
CA ASP A 168 -21.85 1.85 -6.47
C ASP A 168 -22.62 2.38 -5.25
N ILE A 169 -21.89 2.82 -4.22
CA ILE A 169 -22.47 3.22 -2.92
C ILE A 169 -22.33 4.74 -2.70
N GLY A 170 -21.40 5.40 -3.40
CA GLY A 170 -21.21 6.84 -3.38
C GLY A 170 -20.00 7.26 -4.20
N ASP A 171 -19.59 8.52 -4.09
CA ASP A 171 -18.35 9.04 -4.70
C ASP A 171 -17.12 8.64 -3.87
N PHE A 172 -17.00 7.32 -3.65
CA PHE A 172 -15.91 6.72 -2.89
C PHE A 172 -14.90 6.08 -3.83
N ASP A 173 -13.65 6.16 -3.42
CA ASP A 173 -12.51 5.88 -4.28
C ASP A 173 -11.75 4.63 -3.85
N TRP A 174 -12.40 3.67 -3.20
CA TRP A 174 -11.77 2.39 -2.85
C TRP A 174 -12.04 1.34 -3.94
N CYS A 175 -11.04 0.49 -4.20
CA CYS A 175 -11.17 -0.65 -5.10
C CYS A 175 -10.36 -1.87 -4.62
N ALA A 176 -10.88 -3.06 -4.90
CA ALA A 176 -10.11 -4.30 -4.87
C ALA A 176 -10.23 -5.08 -6.18
N PHE A 177 -9.10 -5.64 -6.62
CA PHE A 177 -9.03 -6.48 -7.81
C PHE A 177 -8.21 -7.75 -7.54
N ASP A 178 -8.54 -8.80 -8.29
CA ASP A 178 -7.82 -10.06 -8.26
C ASP A 178 -6.62 -10.02 -9.22
N SER A 179 -5.49 -10.50 -8.74
CA SER A 179 -4.28 -10.79 -9.50
C SER A 179 -3.89 -12.26 -9.33
N VAL A 180 -3.05 -12.80 -10.22
CA VAL A 180 -2.86 -14.25 -10.31
C VAL A 180 -1.39 -14.65 -10.42
N THR A 181 -1.08 -15.81 -9.86
CA THR A 181 0.26 -16.42 -9.95
C THR A 181 0.23 -17.94 -9.87
N HIS A 182 1.20 -18.57 -10.53
CA HIS A 182 1.48 -20.00 -10.40
C HIS A 182 2.58 -20.30 -9.39
N ASP A 183 3.21 -19.28 -8.81
CA ASP A 183 4.22 -19.45 -7.76
C ASP A 183 3.52 -19.73 -6.42
N ILE A 184 3.21 -21.00 -6.17
CA ILE A 184 2.50 -21.45 -4.95
C ILE A 184 3.35 -21.18 -3.69
N THR A 185 4.68 -21.21 -3.81
CA THR A 185 5.59 -20.86 -2.72
C THR A 185 5.46 -19.38 -2.35
N LEU A 186 5.39 -18.49 -3.35
CA LEU A 186 5.08 -17.08 -3.13
C LEU A 186 3.70 -16.90 -2.50
N ALA A 187 2.68 -17.62 -2.98
CA ALA A 187 1.32 -17.53 -2.43
C ALA A 187 1.28 -17.90 -0.94
N ARG A 188 1.91 -19.01 -0.53
CA ARG A 188 2.03 -19.41 0.88
C ARG A 188 2.80 -18.37 1.69
N LYS A 189 3.87 -17.82 1.14
CA LYS A 189 4.66 -16.77 1.80
C LYS A 189 3.84 -15.51 2.06
N LEU A 190 3.03 -15.08 1.09
CA LEU A 190 2.14 -13.92 1.23
C LEU A 190 1.06 -14.18 2.30
N ARG A 191 0.49 -15.39 2.38
CA ARG A 191 -0.43 -15.77 3.47
C ARG A 191 0.22 -15.62 4.84
N GLY A 192 1.43 -16.15 5.01
CA GLY A 192 2.15 -16.01 6.29
C GLY A 192 2.42 -14.55 6.65
N TYR A 193 2.68 -13.68 5.67
CA TYR A 193 2.80 -12.24 5.92
C TYR A 193 1.48 -11.58 6.33
N ILE A 194 0.35 -11.96 5.73
CA ILE A 194 -0.99 -11.49 6.10
C ILE A 194 -1.30 -11.92 7.54
N GLU A 195 -1.18 -13.22 7.85
CA GLU A 195 -1.45 -13.78 9.19
C GLU A 195 -0.58 -13.10 10.26
N THR A 196 0.70 -12.86 9.96
CA THR A 196 1.60 -12.17 10.88
C THR A 196 1.18 -10.70 11.09
N LEU A 197 0.79 -10.01 10.00
CA LEU A 197 0.32 -8.63 10.08
C LEU A 197 -0.97 -8.50 10.89
N GLU A 198 -1.95 -9.37 10.66
CA GLU A 198 -3.22 -9.43 11.41
C GLU A 198 -2.97 -9.60 12.91
N ASN A 199 -2.11 -10.57 13.27
CA ASN A 199 -1.75 -10.85 14.65
C ASN A 199 -1.04 -9.66 15.32
N LEU A 200 -0.11 -9.01 14.60
CA LEU A 200 0.60 -7.84 15.10
C LEU A 200 -0.33 -6.63 15.24
N GLN A 201 -1.22 -6.41 14.28
CA GLN A 201 -2.18 -5.31 14.31
C GLN A 201 -3.13 -5.46 15.51
N LYS A 202 -3.61 -6.67 15.80
CA LYS A 202 -4.43 -6.93 17.00
C LYS A 202 -3.67 -6.58 18.27
N ARG A 203 -2.44 -7.07 18.43
CA ARG A 203 -1.62 -6.84 19.63
C ARG A 203 -1.24 -5.36 19.81
N VAL A 204 -0.86 -4.69 18.72
CA VAL A 204 -0.54 -3.26 18.75
C VAL A 204 -1.78 -2.46 19.07
N TYR A 205 -2.93 -2.75 18.43
CA TYR A 205 -4.21 -2.10 18.72
C TYR A 205 -4.59 -2.22 20.20
N ASP A 206 -4.54 -3.42 20.78
CA ASP A 206 -4.89 -3.62 22.19
C ASP A 206 -4.04 -2.79 23.15
N GLN A 207 -2.81 -2.43 22.76
CA GLN A 207 -1.91 -1.62 23.57
C GLN A 207 -2.10 -0.11 23.39
N ILE A 208 -2.71 0.34 22.28
CA ILE A 208 -2.77 1.76 21.92
C ILE A 208 -4.19 2.30 21.71
N LYS A 209 -5.22 1.45 21.75
CA LYS A 209 -6.61 1.83 21.50
C LYS A 209 -7.11 2.96 22.42
N ASP A 210 -6.67 2.97 23.68
CA ASP A 210 -7.10 3.98 24.65
C ASP A 210 -6.43 5.34 24.42
N LYS A 211 -5.19 5.34 23.89
CA LYS A 211 -4.42 6.56 23.57
C LYS A 211 -5.02 7.35 22.40
N ARG A 212 -5.92 6.74 21.62
CA ARG A 212 -6.56 7.41 20.49
C ARG A 212 -7.38 8.64 20.91
N LYS A 213 -7.87 8.67 22.15
CA LYS A 213 -8.64 9.79 22.69
C LYS A 213 -7.78 11.05 22.92
N GLU A 214 -6.46 10.94 22.84
CA GLU A 214 -5.51 12.00 23.19
C GLU A 214 -5.14 12.94 22.02
N GLY A 215 -5.79 12.81 20.85
CA GLY A 215 -5.68 13.78 19.75
C GLY A 215 -5.10 13.21 18.44
N ARG A 216 -4.12 13.91 17.85
CA ARG A 216 -3.58 13.62 16.51
C ARG A 216 -2.80 12.30 16.46
N ALA A 217 -3.47 11.25 15.97
CA ALA A 217 -2.91 9.92 15.83
C ALA A 217 -1.76 9.89 14.81
N MET A 218 -0.72 9.10 15.08
CA MET A 218 0.36 8.88 14.12
C MET A 218 -0.17 8.13 12.90
N VAL A 219 0.29 8.56 11.72
CA VAL A 219 -0.03 7.97 10.42
C VAL A 219 1.26 7.52 9.76
N VAL A 220 1.28 6.29 9.24
CA VAL A 220 2.38 5.76 8.44
C VAL A 220 1.84 5.24 7.12
N ILE A 221 2.39 5.71 6.01
CA ILE A 221 1.94 5.32 4.66
C ILE A 221 3.10 4.61 3.98
N VAL A 222 2.81 3.47 3.35
CA VAL A 222 3.79 2.76 2.54
C VAL A 222 3.30 2.76 1.09
N SER A 223 4.11 3.25 0.17
CA SER A 223 3.70 3.44 -1.22
C SER A 223 4.86 3.28 -2.20
N HIS A 224 4.54 3.40 -3.48
CA HIS A 224 5.45 3.45 -4.63
C HIS A 224 5.24 4.75 -5.40
N PRO A 225 5.67 5.91 -4.85
CA PRO A 225 5.48 7.21 -5.50
C PRO A 225 6.05 7.18 -6.92
N HIS A 226 5.28 7.64 -7.89
CA HIS A 226 5.65 7.74 -9.32
C HIS A 226 6.03 6.41 -9.97
N GLY A 227 5.62 5.27 -9.41
CA GLY A 227 6.05 3.95 -9.88
C GLY A 227 7.49 3.61 -9.50
N GLY A 228 8.07 4.34 -8.56
CA GLY A 228 9.42 4.12 -8.07
C GLY A 228 9.54 3.00 -7.03
N PRO A 229 10.75 2.84 -6.46
CA PRO A 229 10.97 1.96 -5.31
C PRO A 229 10.08 2.32 -4.13
N LYS A 230 9.82 1.33 -3.28
CA LYS A 230 8.97 1.50 -2.09
C LYS A 230 9.48 2.58 -1.15
N LYS A 231 8.58 3.44 -0.71
CA LYS A 231 8.81 4.52 0.24
C LYS A 231 7.89 4.41 1.43
N VAL A 232 8.30 5.05 2.52
CA VAL A 232 7.49 5.21 3.72
C VAL A 232 7.41 6.69 4.05
N SER A 233 6.22 7.19 4.33
CA SER A 233 6.02 8.51 4.93
C SER A 233 5.37 8.38 6.29
N VAL A 234 5.69 9.33 7.16
CA VAL A 234 5.18 9.40 8.54
C VAL A 234 4.60 10.79 8.75
N GLY A 235 3.46 10.86 9.41
CA GLY A 235 2.81 12.09 9.80
C GLY A 235 1.81 11.83 10.90
N ARG A 236 0.78 12.67 10.96
CA ARG A 236 -0.30 12.60 11.93
C ARG A 236 -1.63 12.94 11.29
N THR A 237 -2.72 12.51 11.90
CA THR A 237 -4.06 12.93 11.50
C THR A 237 -4.23 14.44 11.69
N VAL A 238 -4.98 15.06 10.78
CA VAL A 238 -5.31 16.49 10.80
C VAL A 238 -6.82 16.62 10.89
N GLY A 239 -7.29 17.27 11.95
CA GLY A 239 -8.71 17.38 12.25
C GLY A 239 -9.32 16.06 12.73
N ASP A 240 -10.65 16.06 12.78
CA ASP A 240 -11.43 14.91 13.21
C ASP A 240 -11.63 13.91 12.07
N ARG A 241 -11.92 12.66 12.45
CA ARG A 241 -12.33 11.62 11.51
C ARG A 241 -13.65 12.01 10.86
N GLU A 242 -13.70 11.98 9.54
CA GLU A 242 -14.92 12.23 8.78
C GLU A 242 -15.75 10.94 8.71
N THR A 243 -16.97 10.95 9.27
CA THR A 243 -17.91 9.84 9.13
C THR A 243 -18.65 9.97 7.81
N MET A 244 -18.50 8.97 6.93
CA MET A 244 -19.13 8.95 5.61
C MET A 244 -20.49 8.25 5.63
N LYS A 245 -20.60 7.16 6.39
CA LYS A 245 -21.82 6.34 6.48
C LYS A 245 -21.79 5.45 7.72
N GLU A 246 -22.92 5.33 8.41
CA GLU A 246 -23.11 4.30 9.44
C GLU A 246 -23.46 2.96 8.79
N VAL A 247 -22.81 1.89 9.23
CA VAL A 247 -22.95 0.56 8.59
C VAL A 247 -23.73 -0.39 9.47
N ARG A 248 -23.30 -0.54 10.73
CA ARG A 248 -23.85 -1.46 11.75
C ARG A 248 -23.58 -0.90 13.14
N ASP A 249 -24.26 -1.43 14.16
CA ASP A 249 -24.04 -1.08 15.56
C ASP A 249 -22.55 -1.12 15.89
N SER A 250 -22.02 0.06 16.22
CA SER A 250 -20.61 0.33 16.49
C SER A 250 -19.62 0.38 15.33
N GLN A 251 -20.06 0.46 14.06
CA GLN A 251 -19.17 0.56 12.89
C GLN A 251 -19.59 1.67 11.92
N VAL A 252 -18.61 2.47 11.52
CA VAL A 252 -18.75 3.56 10.55
C VAL A 252 -17.76 3.40 9.41
N TRP A 253 -18.22 3.76 8.22
CA TRP A 253 -17.35 4.14 7.12
C TRP A 253 -16.84 5.52 7.38
N CYS A 254 -15.52 5.67 7.32
CA CYS A 254 -14.88 6.91 7.64
C CYS A 254 -13.70 7.22 6.72
N ARG A 255 -13.23 8.45 6.82
CA ARG A 255 -12.05 8.96 6.14
C ARG A 255 -11.20 9.78 7.11
N TYR A 256 -9.90 9.76 6.88
CA TYR A 256 -8.91 10.52 7.63
C TYR A 256 -8.17 11.48 6.71
N ARG A 257 -7.90 12.68 7.23
CA ARG A 257 -6.92 13.61 6.68
C ARG A 257 -5.64 13.54 7.49
N TYR A 258 -4.50 13.83 6.87
CA TYR A 258 -3.20 13.76 7.55
C TYR A 258 -2.13 14.63 6.89
N ASP A 259 -1.10 14.97 7.66
CA ASP A 259 0.03 15.78 7.19
C ASP A 259 1.22 14.95 6.66
N ALA A 260 1.08 13.61 6.63
CA ALA A 260 2.11 12.72 6.10
C ALA A 260 2.42 13.07 4.63
N VAL A 261 3.70 13.22 4.32
CA VAL A 261 4.15 13.62 2.98
C VAL A 261 3.74 12.56 1.96
N THR A 262 2.98 12.98 0.97
CA THR A 262 2.41 12.16 -0.10
C THR A 262 2.18 13.02 -1.34
N CYS A 263 1.88 12.39 -2.47
CA CYS A 263 1.54 12.99 -3.75
C CYS A 263 0.55 12.07 -4.46
N GLY A 264 -0.14 12.54 -5.50
CA GLY A 264 -1.10 11.71 -6.24
C GLY A 264 -0.50 10.40 -6.79
N ALA A 265 0.82 10.35 -7.00
CA ALA A 265 1.49 9.14 -7.42
C ALA A 265 1.74 8.11 -6.30
N SER A 266 1.41 8.45 -5.05
CA SER A 266 1.42 7.55 -3.89
C SER A 266 0.07 6.83 -3.69
N SER A 267 -0.92 7.14 -4.53
CA SER A 267 -2.28 6.64 -4.45
C SER A 267 -2.37 5.12 -4.37
N GLY A 268 -3.32 4.64 -3.57
CA GLY A 268 -3.52 3.22 -3.28
C GLY A 268 -2.57 2.65 -2.23
N GLY A 269 -1.65 3.45 -1.68
CA GLY A 269 -0.70 2.98 -0.67
C GLY A 269 -1.40 2.72 0.67
N PRO A 270 -1.19 1.57 1.33
CA PRO A 270 -1.83 1.31 2.61
C PRO A 270 -1.40 2.29 3.70
N ILE A 271 -2.35 2.61 4.55
CA ILE A 271 -2.19 3.53 5.68
C ILE A 271 -2.30 2.75 6.99
N PHE A 272 -1.32 2.91 7.86
CA PHE A 272 -1.43 2.59 9.28
C PHE A 272 -1.81 3.86 10.05
N ILE A 273 -2.85 3.76 10.88
CA ILE A 273 -3.30 4.82 11.77
C ILE A 273 -3.24 4.28 13.20
N ALA A 274 -2.47 4.94 14.07
CA ALA A 274 -2.33 4.51 15.46
C ALA A 274 -3.68 4.54 16.20
N GLY A 275 -4.02 3.45 16.89
CA GLY A 275 -5.29 3.32 17.60
C GLY A 275 -6.46 2.89 16.72
N GLN A 276 -6.23 2.66 15.43
CA GLN A 276 -7.28 2.10 14.57
C GLN A 276 -7.45 0.59 14.82
N PRO A 277 -8.69 0.09 14.97
CA PRO A 277 -8.98 -1.33 15.10
C PRO A 277 -8.46 -2.17 13.94
N VAL A 278 -8.51 -3.49 14.11
CA VAL A 278 -8.19 -4.45 13.05
C VAL A 278 -9.27 -4.40 11.98
N CYS A 279 -9.12 -3.48 11.03
CA CYS A 279 -9.89 -3.43 9.79
C CYS A 279 -8.91 -3.63 8.62
N GLY A 280 -9.28 -4.47 7.65
CA GLY A 280 -8.47 -4.62 6.43
C GLY A 280 -8.52 -5.95 5.68
N PHE A 281 -9.07 -7.02 6.28
CA PHE A 281 -8.95 -8.38 5.74
C PHE A 281 -10.29 -9.07 5.44
N GLY A 282 -11.42 -8.40 5.70
CA GLY A 282 -12.76 -8.89 5.39
C GLY A 282 -13.36 -8.23 4.14
N TYR A 283 -14.05 -9.01 3.31
CA TYR A 283 -14.68 -8.53 2.06
C TYR A 283 -15.82 -7.54 2.30
N TRP A 284 -16.54 -7.66 3.43
CA TRP A 284 -17.79 -6.94 3.69
C TRP A 284 -17.75 -6.00 4.91
N PHE A 285 -16.76 -6.13 5.80
CA PHE A 285 -16.79 -5.48 7.13
C PHE A 285 -15.49 -4.79 7.54
N GLY A 286 -14.61 -4.49 6.58
CA GLY A 286 -13.39 -3.73 6.87
C GLY A 286 -12.33 -3.91 5.81
N HIS A 287 -12.34 -3.03 4.82
CA HIS A 287 -11.19 -2.80 3.96
C HIS A 287 -10.26 -1.74 4.58
N PRO A 288 -8.95 -1.79 4.28
CA PRO A 288 -7.99 -0.88 4.84
C PRO A 288 -8.14 0.49 4.18
N HIS A 289 -7.74 1.53 4.91
CA HIS A 289 -7.54 2.83 4.32
C HIS A 289 -6.32 2.80 3.41
N ASN A 290 -6.52 3.31 2.19
CA ASN A 290 -5.45 3.56 1.24
C ASN A 290 -5.29 5.07 1.05
N HIS A 291 -4.11 5.56 0.70
CA HIS A 291 -3.94 6.96 0.32
C HIS A 291 -4.72 7.23 -0.97
N ALA A 292 -5.58 8.25 -0.95
CA ALA A 292 -6.40 8.66 -2.08
C ALA A 292 -6.22 10.15 -2.45
N GLY A 293 -5.51 10.89 -1.61
CA GLY A 293 -5.27 12.31 -1.80
C GLY A 293 -4.43 12.66 -3.02
N THR A 294 -4.56 13.89 -3.47
CA THR A 294 -3.80 14.47 -4.58
C THR A 294 -2.99 15.68 -4.09
N ASP A 295 -2.49 16.50 -5.01
CA ASP A 295 -1.69 17.66 -4.66
C ASP A 295 -2.56 18.72 -3.96
N GLY A 296 -2.21 19.04 -2.70
CA GLY A 296 -2.94 19.97 -1.83
C GLY A 296 -3.86 19.34 -0.79
N ASP A 297 -4.32 18.09 -0.97
CA ASP A 297 -5.23 17.44 -0.02
C ASP A 297 -4.90 15.97 0.22
N ASN A 298 -4.44 15.67 1.43
CA ASN A 298 -4.01 14.33 1.82
C ASN A 298 -5.11 13.65 2.64
N TYR A 299 -5.81 12.72 2.02
CA TYR A 299 -6.86 11.93 2.67
C TYR A 299 -6.78 10.44 2.33
N SER A 300 -7.40 9.63 3.17
CA SER A 300 -7.58 8.21 2.93
C SER A 300 -8.79 7.92 2.03
N SER A 301 -8.78 6.81 1.32
CA SER A 301 -10.00 6.15 0.87
C SER A 301 -10.91 5.86 2.06
N VAL A 302 -12.18 5.56 1.76
CA VAL A 302 -13.08 5.02 2.78
C VAL A 302 -12.49 3.73 3.36
N GLY A 303 -12.71 3.56 4.65
CA GLY A 303 -12.42 2.34 5.40
C GLY A 303 -13.37 2.26 6.60
N VAL A 304 -13.39 1.09 7.24
CA VAL A 304 -14.28 0.83 8.39
C VAL A 304 -13.55 1.11 9.70
N ASP A 305 -14.27 1.70 10.64
CA ASP A 305 -13.78 1.94 11.99
C ASP A 305 -14.92 1.81 13.01
N HIS A 306 -14.59 1.67 14.29
CA HIS A 306 -15.59 1.58 15.34
C HIS A 306 -16.12 2.97 15.76
N THR A 307 -17.40 3.08 16.10
CA THR A 307 -17.88 4.25 16.86
C THR A 307 -17.34 4.10 18.28
N LEU A 308 -16.46 5.02 18.69
CA LEU A 308 -15.88 5.06 20.02
C LEU A 308 -16.94 5.29 21.11
#